data_AF-A0A3S1AEM1-F1
#
_entry.id   AF-A0A3S1AEM1-F1
#
_cell.length_a   1.000
_cell.length_b   1.000
_cell.length_c   1.000
_cell.angle_alpha   90.00
_cell.angle_beta   90.00
_cell.angle_gamma   90.00
#
_symmetry.space_group_name_H-M   'P 1'
#
loop_
_entity.id
_entity.type
_entity.pdbx_description
1 polymer ?
#
loop_
_entity_poly.entity_id
_entity_poly.type
_entity_poly.pdbx_seq_one_letter_code
_entity_poly.pdbx_strand_id
1 'polypeptide(L)'
;LTFKSFPGILTFKSVPGILTFKSVPGILTFKSVPGILTFKSVPGILTFKSVPGILIFKSFPGVLTFKSVSGILTFKNSPGILTFKSFPGILTFKSFPGILTFKSVPG
;
A
#
# COMPACT_ATOMS: atom_id res chain seq x y z
N LEU A 1 -12.07 1.56 -11.19
CA LEU A 1 -12.16 0.10 -11.46
C LEU A 1 -12.21 -0.67 -10.13
N THR A 2 -12.90 -1.82 -10.05
CA THR A 2 -12.97 -2.62 -8.81
C THR A 2 -12.66 -4.09 -9.07
N PHE A 3 -11.69 -4.64 -8.33
CA PHE A 3 -11.40 -6.08 -8.31
C PHE A 3 -12.01 -6.72 -7.05
N LYS A 4 -12.78 -7.80 -7.24
CA LYS A 4 -13.54 -8.45 -6.15
C LYS A 4 -12.70 -9.49 -5.39
N SER A 5 -12.10 -10.43 -6.10
CA SER A 5 -11.22 -11.47 -5.54
C SER A 5 -10.16 -11.84 -6.57
N PHE A 6 -8.90 -11.87 -6.17
CA PHE A 6 -7.84 -12.43 -6.98
C PHE A 6 -6.81 -13.11 -6.07
N PRO A 7 -6.68 -14.44 -6.10
CA PRO A 7 -5.54 -15.13 -5.53
C PRO A 7 -4.38 -15.16 -6.53
N GLY A 8 -3.17 -14.81 -6.10
CA GLY A 8 -1.95 -15.01 -6.88
C GLY A 8 -1.04 -13.80 -6.99
N ILE A 9 -0.34 -13.66 -8.12
CA ILE A 9 0.64 -12.60 -8.37
C ILE A 9 0.09 -11.64 -9.43
N LEU A 10 0.07 -10.35 -9.10
CA LEU A 10 -0.39 -9.29 -10.00
C LEU A 10 0.62 -8.13 -10.03
N THR A 11 0.88 -7.61 -11.22
CA THR A 11 1.77 -6.47 -11.42
C THR A 11 1.10 -5.37 -12.22
N PHE A 12 1.08 -4.16 -11.68
CA PHE A 12 0.56 -2.96 -12.33
C PHE A 12 1.70 -2.00 -12.65
N LYS A 13 1.79 -1.58 -13.93
CA LYS A 13 2.79 -0.58 -14.36
C LYS A 13 2.40 0.83 -13.91
N SER A 14 1.13 1.20 -14.04
CA SER A 14 0.62 2.50 -13.59
C SER A 14 -0.85 2.35 -13.23
N VAL A 15 -1.27 3.03 -12.18
CA VAL A 15 -2.69 3.12 -11.79
C VAL A 15 -3.10 4.60 -11.76
N PRO A 16 -3.41 5.19 -12.93
CA PRO A 16 -4.05 6.50 -12.99
C PRO A 16 -5.53 6.37 -12.57
N GLY A 17 -6.05 7.36 -11.85
CA GLY A 17 -7.45 7.39 -11.41
C GLY A 17 -7.74 6.54 -10.15
N ILE A 18 -8.97 6.04 -10.02
CA ILE A 18 -9.44 5.37 -8.81
C ILE A 18 -9.53 3.85 -9.01
N LEU A 19 -8.80 3.10 -8.19
CA LEU A 19 -8.80 1.64 -8.17
C LEU A 19 -9.15 1.10 -6.78
N THR A 20 -10.01 0.09 -6.72
CA THR A 20 -10.42 -0.54 -5.46
C THR A 20 -10.27 -2.06 -5.51
N PHE A 21 -9.70 -2.62 -4.45
CA PHE A 21 -9.58 -4.06 -4.24
C PHE A 21 -10.35 -4.47 -3.00
N LYS A 22 -11.24 -5.46 -3.13
CA LYS A 22 -12.03 -5.97 -2.00
C LYS A 22 -11.29 -7.06 -1.22
N SER A 23 -10.82 -8.11 -1.90
CA SER A 23 -10.03 -9.19 -1.32
C SER A 23 -8.94 -9.59 -2.31
N VAL A 24 -7.66 -9.52 -1.92
CA VAL A 24 -6.55 -9.99 -2.77
C VAL A 24 -5.54 -10.72 -1.90
N PRO A 25 -5.69 -12.04 -1.69
CA PRO A 25 -4.61 -12.83 -1.13
C PRO A 25 -3.47 -12.98 -2.15
N GLY A 26 -2.25 -12.66 -1.76
CA GLY A 26 -1.06 -12.97 -2.56
C GLY A 26 -0.07 -11.82 -2.68
N ILE A 27 0.56 -11.70 -3.86
CA ILE A 27 1.66 -10.75 -4.10
C ILE A 27 1.23 -9.72 -5.13
N LEU A 28 1.27 -8.45 -4.74
CA LEU A 28 0.92 -7.33 -5.59
C LEU A 28 2.10 -6.37 -5.76
N THR A 29 2.43 -6.04 -7.00
CA THR A 29 3.49 -5.07 -7.29
C THR A 29 2.95 -3.90 -8.11
N PHE A 30 3.20 -2.68 -7.63
CA PHE A 30 2.83 -1.44 -8.31
C PHE A 30 4.07 -0.60 -8.61
N LYS A 31 4.29 -0.25 -9.88
CA LYS A 31 5.41 0.63 -10.25
C LYS A 31 5.10 2.11 -10.00
N SER A 32 3.87 2.56 -10.28
CA SER A 32 3.45 3.94 -10.04
C SER A 32 1.97 4.02 -9.70
N VAL A 33 1.62 4.79 -8.67
CA VAL A 33 0.24 5.06 -8.26
C VAL A 33 0.02 6.57 -8.11
N PRO A 34 -0.22 7.29 -9.22
CA PRO A 34 -0.55 8.71 -9.18
C PRO A 34 -2.00 9.00 -8.78
N GLY A 35 -2.88 7.99 -8.78
CA GLY A 35 -4.28 8.13 -8.40
C GLY A 35 -4.60 7.72 -6.97
N ILE A 36 -5.85 7.28 -6.75
CA ILE A 36 -6.33 6.79 -5.47
C ILE A 36 -6.47 5.27 -5.55
N LEU A 37 -5.85 4.57 -4.62
CA LEU A 37 -5.91 3.13 -4.56
C LEU A 37 -6.36 2.67 -3.16
N THR A 38 -7.48 1.95 -3.13
CA THR A 38 -8.14 1.51 -1.90
C THR A 38 -8.15 0.00 -1.79
N PHE A 39 -7.72 -0.51 -0.63
CA PHE A 39 -7.71 -1.92 -0.28
C PHE A 39 -8.62 -2.18 0.93
N LYS A 40 -9.61 -3.07 0.77
CA LYS A 40 -10.45 -3.47 1.90
C LYS A 40 -9.80 -4.58 2.73
N SER A 41 -9.32 -5.63 2.10
CA SER A 41 -8.60 -6.74 2.72
C SER A 41 -7.57 -7.29 1.75
N VAL A 42 -6.29 -7.27 2.13
CA VAL A 42 -5.22 -7.85 1.33
C VAL A 42 -4.27 -8.58 2.27
N PRO A 43 -4.43 -9.89 2.49
CA PRO A 43 -3.40 -10.68 3.11
C PRO A 43 -2.26 -10.95 2.13
N GLY A 44 -1.01 -10.72 2.53
CA GLY A 44 0.16 -11.11 1.74
C GLY A 44 1.21 -10.02 1.60
N ILE A 45 1.76 -9.85 0.41
CA ILE A 45 2.89 -8.96 0.14
C ILE A 45 2.47 -7.90 -0.86
N LEU A 46 2.57 -6.60 -0.52
CA LEU A 46 2.59 -5.56 -1.55
C LEU A 46 3.91 -4.81 -1.61
N THR A 47 4.31 -4.52 -2.85
CA THR A 47 5.46 -3.68 -3.14
C THR A 47 5.05 -2.51 -4.02
N PHE A 48 5.41 -1.30 -3.59
CA PHE A 48 5.17 -0.06 -4.31
C PHE A 48 6.50 0.64 -4.61
N LYS A 49 6.75 0.94 -5.88
CA LYS A 49 7.96 1.68 -6.26
C LYS A 49 7.80 3.20 -6.13
N SER A 50 6.64 3.74 -6.51
CA SER A 50 6.35 5.16 -6.41
C SER A 50 4.86 5.40 -6.13
N VAL A 51 4.57 6.23 -5.13
CA VAL A 51 3.20 6.61 -4.75
C VAL A 51 3.13 8.12 -4.55
N PRO A 52 2.89 8.89 -5.63
CA PRO A 52 2.56 10.31 -5.52
C PRO A 52 1.07 10.58 -5.24
N GLY A 53 0.24 9.53 -5.18
CA GLY A 53 -1.19 9.62 -4.92
C GLY A 53 -1.61 9.22 -3.49
N ILE A 54 -2.82 8.67 -3.37
CA ILE A 54 -3.42 8.30 -2.09
C ILE A 54 -3.58 6.78 -2.00
N LEU A 55 -3.13 6.18 -0.90
CA LEU A 55 -3.41 4.79 -0.57
C LEU A 55 -4.20 4.67 0.72
N ILE A 56 -5.25 3.84 0.66
CA ILE A 56 -6.13 3.59 1.79
C ILE A 56 -6.22 2.09 2.03
N PHE A 57 -5.78 1.63 3.19
CA PHE A 57 -5.87 0.25 3.63
C PHE A 57 -6.82 0.12 4.82
N LYS A 58 -7.89 -0.66 4.66
CA LYS A 58 -8.79 -0.98 5.78
C LYS A 58 -8.28 -2.14 6.62
N SER A 59 -7.81 -3.20 5.98
CA SER A 59 -7.22 -4.37 6.63
C SER A 59 -6.06 -4.90 5.77
N PHE A 60 -4.85 -4.92 6.34
CA PHE A 60 -3.67 -5.47 5.67
C PHE A 60 -2.81 -6.30 6.63
N PRO A 61 -3.00 -7.62 6.68
CA PRO A 61 -2.06 -8.52 7.33
C PRO A 61 -0.95 -8.95 6.36
N GLY A 62 0.31 -8.60 6.66
CA GLY A 62 1.46 -9.11 5.90
C GLY A 62 2.61 -8.13 5.76
N VAL A 63 3.25 -8.11 4.58
CA VAL A 63 4.45 -7.31 4.32
C VAL A 63 4.17 -6.23 3.28
N LEU A 64 4.46 -4.98 3.63
CA LEU A 64 4.24 -3.82 2.80
C LEU A 64 5.55 -3.06 2.62
N THR A 65 6.00 -2.92 1.38
CA THR A 65 7.26 -2.27 1.05
C THR A 65 7.06 -1.12 0.09
N PHE A 66 7.56 0.06 0.46
CA PHE A 66 7.55 1.26 -0.35
C PHE A 66 8.96 1.75 -0.64
N LYS A 67 9.28 1.98 -1.92
CA LYS A 67 10.54 2.61 -2.30
C LYS A 67 10.47 4.15 -2.20
N SER A 68 9.35 4.75 -2.61
CA SER A 68 9.14 6.19 -2.54
C SER A 68 7.66 6.49 -2.41
N VAL A 69 7.31 7.35 -1.45
CA VAL A 69 5.94 7.84 -1.27
C VAL A 69 5.97 9.33 -1.02
N SER A 70 5.27 10.08 -1.86
CA SER A 70 5.16 11.54 -1.77
C SER A 70 3.69 11.97 -1.72
N GLY A 71 2.87 11.17 -1.04
CA GLY A 71 1.42 11.32 -0.99
C GLY A 71 0.85 10.90 0.36
N ILE A 72 -0.40 10.47 0.37
CA ILE A 72 -1.12 10.15 1.61
C ILE A 72 -1.27 8.63 1.74
N LEU A 73 -0.84 8.08 2.87
CA LEU A 73 -1.08 6.70 3.26
C LEU A 73 -1.93 6.64 4.52
N THR A 74 -3.07 5.96 4.42
CA THR A 74 -3.96 5.74 5.56
C THR A 74 -4.15 4.26 5.80
N PHE A 75 -3.91 3.84 7.04
CA PHE A 75 -4.10 2.47 7.52
C PHE A 75 -5.10 2.44 8.67
N LYS A 76 -6.16 1.65 8.53
CA LYS A 76 -7.12 1.43 9.62
C LYS A 76 -6.68 0.29 10.54
N ASN A 77 -6.37 -0.86 9.97
CA ASN A 77 -5.85 -2.01 10.69
C ASN A 77 -4.82 -2.72 9.81
N SER A 78 -3.56 -2.71 10.21
CA SER A 78 -2.52 -3.35 9.40
C SER A 78 -1.48 -4.03 10.28
N PRO A 79 -1.73 -5.27 10.71
CA PRO A 79 -0.71 -6.08 11.36
C PRO A 79 0.37 -6.50 10.37
N GLY A 80 1.62 -6.52 10.83
CA GLY A 80 2.74 -7.06 10.05
C GLY A 80 3.89 -6.09 9.87
N ILE A 81 4.53 -6.11 8.70
CA ILE A 81 5.78 -5.37 8.46
C ILE A 81 5.52 -4.28 7.43
N LEU A 82 5.91 -3.05 7.77
CA LEU A 82 5.82 -1.89 6.91
C LEU A 82 7.19 -1.24 6.77
N THR A 83 7.70 -1.18 5.54
CA THR A 83 9.04 -0.66 5.24
C THR A 83 8.97 0.46 4.22
N PHE A 84 9.61 1.58 4.54
CA PHE A 84 9.76 2.74 3.66
C PHE A 84 11.22 3.03 3.38
N LYS A 85 11.58 3.18 2.10
CA LYS A 85 12.90 3.71 1.74
C LYS A 85 12.94 5.24 1.74
N SER A 86 11.89 5.90 1.27
CA SER A 86 11.74 7.36 1.28
C SER A 86 10.27 7.73 1.47
N PHE A 87 9.96 8.65 2.39
CA PHE A 87 8.60 9.04 2.75
C PHE A 87 8.42 10.55 2.99
N PRO A 88 8.47 11.42 1.96
CA PRO A 88 8.01 12.82 2.06
C PRO A 88 6.47 12.92 1.91
N GLY A 89 5.71 12.33 2.84
CA GLY A 89 4.26 12.26 2.74
C GLY A 89 3.55 12.27 4.08
N ILE A 90 2.24 12.05 4.06
CA ILE A 90 1.42 11.93 5.27
C ILE A 90 1.12 10.47 5.51
N LEU A 91 1.48 9.98 6.70
CA LEU A 91 1.19 8.63 7.14
C LEU A 91 0.26 8.65 8.35
N THR A 92 -0.85 7.94 8.26
CA THR A 92 -1.84 7.87 9.35
C THR A 92 -2.19 6.42 9.66
N PHE A 93 -2.19 6.08 10.95
CA PHE A 93 -2.62 4.77 11.45
C PHE A 93 -3.73 4.93 12.48
N LYS A 94 -4.76 4.07 12.40
CA LYS A 94 -5.67 3.85 13.52
C LYS A 94 -5.20 2.71 14.43
N SER A 95 -4.64 1.64 13.86
CA SER A 95 -4.07 0.52 14.61
C SER A 95 -3.00 -0.18 13.77
N PHE A 96 -1.80 -0.34 14.34
CA PHE A 96 -0.66 -0.98 13.71
C PHE A 96 0.10 -1.87 14.71
N PRO A 97 -0.36 -3.11 14.95
CA PRO A 97 0.41 -4.10 15.70
C PRO A 97 1.43 -4.76 14.76
N GLY A 98 2.65 -4.24 14.72
CA GLY A 98 3.65 -4.68 13.75
C GLY A 98 4.98 -3.94 13.83
N ILE A 99 5.83 -4.19 12.84
CA ILE A 99 7.14 -3.54 12.68
C ILE A 99 7.03 -2.45 11.63
N LEU A 100 7.42 -1.24 12.00
CA LEU A 100 7.50 -0.09 11.11
C LEU A 100 8.96 0.34 10.96
N THR A 101 9.45 0.46 9.73
CA THR A 101 10.83 0.82 9.43
C THR A 101 10.91 1.90 8.37
N PHE A 102 11.68 2.95 8.62
CA PHE A 102 12.02 3.98 7.65
C PHE A 102 13.53 4.02 7.45
N LYS A 103 13.97 4.02 6.18
CA LYS A 103 15.38 4.22 5.83
C LYS A 103 15.73 5.69 5.63
N SER A 104 14.77 6.50 5.18
CA SER A 104 14.91 7.94 5.00
C SER A 104 13.54 8.58 5.19
N VAL A 105 13.43 9.47 6.17
CA VAL A 105 12.26 10.33 6.36
C VAL A 105 12.76 11.75 6.06
N PRO A 106 12.34 12.39 4.95
CA PRO A 106 12.54 13.82 4.80
C PRO A 106 11.68 14.52 5.87
N GLY A 107 12.29 15.47 6.58
CA GLY A 107 11.64 16.23 7.66
C GLY A 107 10.39 16.97 7.21
#